data_AF-V2XIP1-F1
#
_entry.id   AF-V2XIP1-F1
#
_cell.length_a   1.000
_cell.length_b   1.000
_cell.length_c   1.000
_cell.angle_alpha   90.00
_cell.angle_beta   90.00
_cell.angle_gamma   90.00
#
_symmetry.space_group_name_H-M   'P 1'
#
loop_
_entity.id
_entity.type
_entity.pdbx_description
1 polymer ?
#
loop_
_entity_poly.entity_id
_entity_poly.type
_entity_poly.pdbx_seq_one_letter_code
_entity_poly.pdbx_strand_id
1 'polypeptide(L)'
;MAFQYLIHVFTASAKRYKIEVKEATDMTEKELAEELRKKYMLNPPEGMTSEDIRYMSVGDLLDMDYFLNDEDTDDVGEEGFYIF
;
A
#
# COMPACT_ATOMS: atom_id res chain seq x y z
N MET A 1 36.50 -14.61 16.86
CA MET A 1 36.08 -15.31 15.62
C MET A 1 34.60 -15.71 15.63
N ALA A 2 34.06 -16.38 16.65
CA ALA A 2 32.64 -16.81 16.69
C ALA A 2 31.61 -15.66 16.78
N PHE A 3 31.91 -14.59 17.54
CA PHE A 3 31.00 -13.44 17.68
C PHE A 3 30.77 -12.69 16.35
N GLN A 4 31.79 -12.59 15.49
CA GLN A 4 31.65 -11.92 14.19
C GLN A 4 30.73 -12.69 13.23
N TYR A 5 30.81 -14.02 13.25
CA TYR A 5 29.93 -14.89 12.46
C TYR A 5 28.46 -14.72 12.86
N LEU A 6 28.19 -14.65 14.17
CA LEU A 6 26.84 -14.42 14.70
C LEU A 6 26.24 -13.08 14.21
N ILE A 7 27.03 -12.01 14.22
CA ILE A 7 26.59 -10.69 13.72
C ILE A 7 26.30 -10.73 12.21
N HIS A 8 27.13 -11.39 11.41
CA HIS A 8 26.89 -11.53 9.97
C HIS A 8 25.63 -12.34 9.66
N VAL A 9 25.38 -13.44 10.39
CA VAL A 9 24.17 -14.24 10.23
C VAL A 9 22.93 -13.44 10.64
N PHE A 10 22.98 -12.72 11.75
CA PHE A 10 21.87 -11.88 12.21
C PHE A 10 21.54 -10.78 11.19
N THR A 11 22.55 -10.07 10.68
CA THR A 11 22.35 -9.01 9.67
C THR A 11 21.87 -9.56 8.32
N ALA A 12 22.33 -10.74 7.90
CA ALA A 12 21.83 -11.41 6.71
C ALA A 12 20.36 -11.84 6.87
N SER A 13 19.99 -12.38 8.03
CA SER A 13 18.61 -12.74 8.35
C SER A 13 17.69 -11.51 8.35
N ALA A 14 18.11 -10.42 9.00
CA ALA A 14 17.34 -9.17 9.02
C ALA A 14 17.18 -8.53 7.62
N LYS A 15 18.24 -8.57 6.79
CA LYS A 15 18.15 -8.12 5.39
C LYS A 15 17.16 -8.96 4.59
N ARG A 16 17.22 -10.29 4.74
CA ARG A 16 16.33 -11.22 4.04
C ARG A 16 14.87 -11.01 4.44
N TYR A 17 14.60 -10.89 5.74
CA TYR A 17 13.27 -10.57 6.24
C TYR A 17 12.71 -9.27 5.64
N LYS A 18 13.52 -8.20 5.58
CA LYS A 18 13.09 -6.92 4.97
C LYS A 18 12.77 -7.05 3.47
N ILE A 19 13.48 -7.91 2.75
CA ILE A 19 13.23 -8.16 1.33
C ILE A 19 11.92 -8.94 1.17
N GLU A 20 11.75 -10.04 1.93
CA GLU A 20 10.56 -10.88 1.89
C GLU A 20 9.29 -10.08 2.23
N VAL A 21 9.35 -9.22 3.26
CA VAL A 21 8.23 -8.34 3.62
C VAL A 21 7.93 -7.34 2.50
N LYS A 22 8.96 -6.69 1.93
CA LYS A 22 8.75 -5.72 0.85
C LYS A 22 8.16 -6.36 -0.41
N GLU A 23 8.61 -7.56 -0.77
CA GLU A 23 8.06 -8.31 -1.89
C GLU A 23 6.61 -8.72 -1.63
N ALA A 24 6.28 -9.17 -0.41
CA ALA A 24 4.92 -9.50 -0.04
C ALA A 24 3.98 -8.29 -0.10
N THR A 25 4.40 -7.14 0.42
CA THR A 25 3.59 -5.90 0.34
C THR A 25 3.42 -5.42 -1.10
N ASP A 26 4.49 -5.46 -1.90
CA ASP A 26 4.46 -5.06 -3.32
C ASP A 26 3.51 -5.96 -4.15
N MET A 27 3.50 -7.27 -3.90
CA MET A 27 2.54 -8.18 -4.53
C MET A 27 1.10 -7.84 -4.17
N THR A 28 0.80 -7.60 -2.89
CA THR A 28 -0.55 -7.25 -2.44
C THR A 28 -1.01 -5.89 -2.99
N GLU A 29 -0.12 -4.88 -2.98
CA GLU A 29 -0.40 -3.55 -3.53
C GLU A 29 -0.68 -3.61 -5.04
N LYS A 30 0.10 -4.41 -5.77
CA LYS A 30 -0.09 -4.61 -7.21
C LYS A 30 -1.41 -5.30 -7.53
N GLU A 31 -1.76 -6.36 -6.79
CA GLU A 31 -3.03 -7.06 -6.96
C GLU A 31 -4.22 -6.12 -6.70
N LEU A 32 -4.18 -5.35 -5.61
CA LEU A 32 -5.19 -4.35 -5.29
C LEU A 32 -5.29 -3.28 -6.39
N ALA A 33 -4.16 -2.75 -6.86
CA ALA A 33 -4.16 -1.77 -7.94
C ALA A 33 -4.71 -2.34 -9.26
N GLU A 34 -4.56 -3.64 -9.55
CA GLU A 34 -5.19 -4.24 -10.73
C GLU A 34 -6.73 -4.29 -10.61
N GLU A 35 -7.26 -4.52 -9.41
CA GLU A 35 -8.70 -4.44 -9.15
C GLU A 35 -9.23 -3.02 -9.27
N LEU A 36 -8.54 -2.06 -8.64
CA LEU A 36 -8.87 -0.64 -8.74
C LEU A 36 -8.81 -0.13 -10.17
N ARG A 37 -7.87 -0.63 -10.97
CA ARG A 37 -7.75 -0.22 -12.38
C ARG A 37 -8.95 -0.69 -13.18
N LYS A 38 -9.52 -1.86 -12.88
CA LYS A 38 -10.78 -2.31 -13.50
C LYS A 38 -11.96 -1.45 -13.04
N LYS A 39 -12.08 -1.16 -11.74
CA LYS A 39 -13.12 -0.31 -11.14
C LYS A 39 -13.16 1.07 -11.81
N TYR A 40 -12.03 1.78 -11.82
CA TYR A 40 -11.93 3.15 -12.32
C TYR A 40 -11.80 3.25 -13.85
N MET A 41 -11.42 2.19 -14.56
CA MET A 41 -11.50 2.18 -16.02
C MET A 41 -12.94 2.05 -16.53
N LEU A 42 -13.82 1.40 -15.77
CA LEU A 42 -15.25 1.30 -16.08
C LEU A 42 -15.98 2.62 -15.81
N ASN A 43 -15.72 3.21 -14.65
CA ASN A 43 -16.28 4.49 -14.22
C ASN A 43 -15.15 5.37 -13.67
N PRO A 44 -14.50 6.19 -14.51
CA PRO A 44 -13.42 7.06 -14.06
C PRO A 44 -13.94 8.15 -13.12
N PRO A 45 -13.14 8.57 -12.11
CA PRO A 45 -13.46 9.70 -11.24
C PRO A 45 -13.69 11.00 -12.02
N GLU A 46 -14.44 11.93 -11.44
CA GLU A 46 -14.68 13.23 -12.06
C GLU A 46 -13.36 13.95 -12.39
N GLY A 47 -13.27 14.51 -13.59
CA GLY A 47 -12.06 15.18 -14.06
C GLY A 47 -10.96 14.24 -14.56
N MET A 48 -11.17 12.91 -14.56
CA MET A 48 -10.26 11.93 -15.14
C MET A 48 -10.90 11.17 -16.30
N THR A 49 -10.07 10.69 -17.22
CA THR A 49 -10.49 9.77 -18.29
C THR A 49 -10.03 8.34 -18.01
N SER A 50 -10.67 7.36 -18.62
CA SER A 50 -10.24 5.95 -18.51
C SER A 50 -8.86 5.68 -19.12
N GLU A 51 -8.38 6.57 -20.01
CA GLU A 51 -7.02 6.54 -20.52
C GLU A 51 -6.01 6.94 -19.44
N ASP A 52 -6.31 7.98 -18.65
CA ASP A 52 -5.47 8.40 -17.52
C ASP A 52 -5.31 7.25 -16.51
N ILE A 53 -6.42 6.59 -16.15
CA ILE A 53 -6.42 5.43 -15.24
C ILE A 53 -5.59 4.26 -15.80
N ARG A 54 -5.49 4.09 -17.12
CA ARG A 54 -4.69 3.03 -17.75
C ARG A 54 -3.18 3.26 -17.59
N TYR A 55 -2.75 4.51 -17.46
CA TYR A 55 -1.34 4.86 -17.35
C TYR A 55 -0.91 5.26 -15.93
N MET A 56 -1.84 5.41 -14.98
CA MET A 56 -1.53 5.65 -13.56
C MET A 56 -0.62 4.57 -12.97
N SER A 57 0.27 4.95 -12.05
CA SER A 57 1.10 4.00 -11.32
C SER A 57 0.28 3.23 -10.27
N VAL A 58 0.85 2.14 -9.73
CA VAL A 58 0.23 1.41 -8.61
C VAL A 58 0.01 2.33 -7.42
N GLY A 59 1.05 3.10 -7.04
CA GLY A 59 0.98 4.04 -5.92
C GLY A 59 -0.06 5.13 -6.13
N ASP A 60 -0.06 5.80 -7.28
CA ASP A 60 -1.02 6.88 -7.54
C ASP A 60 -2.47 6.38 -7.50
N LEU A 61 -2.71 5.13 -7.91
CA LEU A 61 -4.03 4.52 -7.92
C LEU A 61 -4.50 4.14 -6.50
N LEU A 62 -3.58 3.66 -5.66
CA LEU A 62 -3.84 3.38 -4.24
C LEU A 62 -4.08 4.67 -3.46
N ASP A 63 -3.23 5.69 -3.67
CA ASP A 63 -3.38 7.00 -3.03
C ASP A 63 -4.72 7.63 -3.43
N MET A 64 -5.10 7.56 -4.71
CA MET A 64 -6.39 8.06 -5.18
C MET A 64 -7.57 7.29 -4.58
N ASP A 65 -7.54 5.95 -4.55
CA ASP A 65 -8.61 5.15 -3.95
C ASP A 65 -8.75 5.43 -2.45
N TYR A 66 -7.63 5.64 -1.74
CA TYR A 66 -7.61 6.10 -0.37
C TYR A 66 -8.33 7.45 -0.23
N PHE A 67 -7.95 8.49 -0.98
CA PHE A 67 -8.62 9.80 -0.93
C PHE A 67 -10.10 9.77 -1.32
N LEU A 68 -10.50 8.90 -2.25
CA LEU A 68 -11.88 8.82 -2.74
C LEU A 68 -12.80 7.99 -1.85
N ASN A 69 -12.28 6.98 -1.14
CA ASN A 69 -13.09 6.13 -0.26
C ASN A 69 -12.92 6.50 1.23
N ASP A 70 -11.97 7.36 1.62
CA ASP A 70 -11.81 7.79 3.01
C ASP A 70 -13.00 8.60 3.55
N GLU A 71 -13.87 9.14 2.68
CA GLU A 71 -15.09 9.87 3.09
C GLU A 71 -16.18 8.97 3.70
N ASP A 72 -16.14 7.65 3.51
CA ASP A 72 -17.09 6.71 4.13
C ASP A 72 -16.59 6.12 5.47
N THR A 73 -15.43 6.57 5.97
CA THR A 73 -14.95 6.24 7.33
C THR A 73 -15.40 7.29 8.36
N ASP A 74 -16.58 7.88 8.16
CA ASP A 74 -17.29 8.66 9.18
C ASP A 74 -17.84 7.77 10.34
N ASP A 75 -17.40 6.51 10.40
CA ASP A 75 -17.45 5.64 11.58
C ASP A 75 -16.10 5.60 12.35
N VAL A 76 -15.22 6.59 12.20
CA VAL A 76 -14.23 6.93 13.26
C VAL A 76 -14.92 7.75 14.36
N GLY A 77 -16.00 7.16 14.88
CA GLY A 77 -16.73 7.57 16.07
C GLY A 77 -16.25 6.90 17.36
N GLU A 78 -15.13 6.19 17.35
CA GLU A 78 -14.57 5.56 18.56
C GLU A 78 -13.04 5.61 18.53
N GLU A 79 -12.49 6.75 18.94
CA GLU A 79 -11.38 6.84 19.91
C GLU A 79 -10.80 8.25 19.89
N GLY A 80 -11.63 9.20 20.35
CA GLY A 80 -11.12 10.46 20.87
C GLY A 80 -10.28 10.18 22.12
N PHE A 81 -8.98 9.92 21.93
CA PHE A 81 -8.01 10.00 23.02
C PHE A 81 -7.86 11.46 23.46
N TYR A 82 -8.76 11.92 24.32
CA TYR A 82 -8.53 13.05 25.22
C TYR A 82 -8.43 12.51 26.65
N ILE A 83 -7.18 12.26 27.03
CA ILE A 83 -6.68 12.25 28.41
C ILE A 83 -7.12 13.54 29.12
N PHE A 84 -7.85 13.40 30.23
CA PHE A 84 -8.00 14.40 31.29
C PHE A 84 -7.43 13.85 32.60
#